data_AF-A0A194WX43-F1
#
_entry.id   AF-A0A194WX43-F1
#
_cell.length_a   1.000
_cell.length_b   1.000
_cell.length_c   1.000
_cell.angle_alpha   90.00
_cell.angle_beta   90.00
_cell.angle_gamma   90.00
#
_symmetry.space_group_name_H-M   'P 1'
#
loop_
_entity.id
_entity.type
_entity.pdbx_description
1 polymer ?
#
loop_
_entity_poly.entity_id
_entity_poly.type
_entity_poly.pdbx_seq_one_letter_code
_entity_poly.pdbx_strand_id
1 'polypeptide(L)'
;MPAGQRPAAEPIVLQAIKTFLQACPLDPPHVPDIQPHPDPQEKRGTIVLPLLKQNAVMNSSSLHWQAFNTFLDTLAIAWSGAALFLEVSMKDDFRKATEICRAKRLADGPYQGIAPRIASDCFESFRLSANLSYDLEFLTTSHPSRTVSIMTFGYFTGGDLDLPMLNQTLPMRPGTSTILCTAFKTGSTPFVGERYQVEFFLPDLTTSD
;
A
#
# COMPACT_ATOMS: atom_id res chain seq x y z
N MET A 1 -10.64 -4.98 20.70
CA MET A 1 -9.32 -5.58 20.99
C MET A 1 -8.73 -4.87 22.22
N PRO A 2 -8.36 -5.59 23.30
CA PRO A 2 -7.71 -4.97 24.45
C PRO A 2 -6.35 -4.38 24.04
N ALA A 3 -5.97 -3.26 24.66
CA ALA A 3 -4.67 -2.61 24.47
C ALA A 3 -3.57 -3.53 25.02
N GLY A 4 -2.87 -4.27 24.16
CA GLY A 4 -1.72 -5.08 24.61
C GLY A 4 -1.23 -6.17 23.68
N GLN A 5 -2.04 -6.66 22.74
CA GLN A 5 -1.57 -7.63 21.73
C GLN A 5 -1.51 -6.96 20.37
N ARG A 6 -0.40 -6.23 20.14
CA ARG A 6 -0.02 -5.85 18.78
C ARG A 6 0.31 -7.13 17.99
N PRO A 7 -0.06 -7.24 16.72
CA PRO A 7 0.42 -8.33 15.88
C PRO A 7 1.95 -8.35 15.92
N ALA A 8 2.56 -9.50 16.19
CA ALA A 8 4.03 -9.64 16.27
C ALA A 8 4.76 -9.19 14.99
N ALA A 9 4.04 -9.11 13.87
CA ALA A 9 4.56 -8.68 12.57
C ALA A 9 4.70 -7.15 12.43
N GLU A 10 3.97 -6.34 13.20
CA GLU A 10 3.94 -4.89 13.02
C GLU A 10 5.33 -4.23 13.20
N PRO A 11 6.14 -4.57 14.22
CA PRO A 11 7.49 -4.02 14.35
C PRO A 11 8.43 -4.42 13.20
N ILE A 12 8.26 -5.63 12.66
CA ILE A 12 9.10 -6.18 11.58
C ILE A 12 8.80 -5.43 10.28
N VAL A 13 7.52 -5.26 9.93
CA VAL A 13 7.09 -4.51 8.74
C VAL A 13 7.51 -3.05 8.86
N LEU A 14 7.31 -2.44 10.03
CA LEU A 14 7.73 -1.06 10.28
C LEU A 14 9.23 -0.86 10.07
N GLN A 15 10.06 -1.76 10.60
CA GLN A 15 11.51 -1.69 10.40
C GLN A 15 11.88 -1.85 8.92
N ALA A 16 11.21 -2.75 8.19
CA ALA A 16 11.44 -2.92 6.76
C ALA A 16 11.07 -1.68 5.94
N ILE A 17 9.96 -1.01 6.28
CA ILE A 17 9.59 0.27 5.68
C ILE A 17 10.71 1.29 5.92
N LYS A 18 11.18 1.46 7.16
CA LYS A 18 12.25 2.42 7.48
C LYS A 18 13.53 2.14 6.69
N THR A 19 13.97 0.89 6.67
CA THR A 19 15.15 0.48 5.91
C THR A 19 14.98 0.74 4.41
N PHE A 20 13.80 0.46 3.86
CA PHE A 20 13.50 0.72 2.46
C PHE A 20 13.57 2.22 2.12
N LEU A 21 13.00 3.07 2.98
CA LEU A 21 12.98 4.54 2.80
C LEU A 21 14.36 5.21 2.96
N GLN A 22 15.33 4.52 3.58
CA GLN A 22 16.72 4.97 3.57
C GLN A 22 17.38 4.78 2.19
N ALA A 23 16.96 3.74 1.46
CA ALA A 23 17.56 3.36 0.20
C ALA A 23 16.83 3.93 -1.03
N CYS A 24 15.52 4.17 -0.93
CA CYS A 24 14.70 4.59 -2.06
C CYS A 24 14.20 6.04 -1.91
N PRO A 25 14.27 6.86 -2.98
CA PRO A 25 13.67 8.18 -2.97
C PRO A 25 12.14 8.08 -2.92
N LEU A 26 11.52 9.11 -2.35
CA LEU A 26 10.07 9.30 -2.38
C LEU A 26 9.73 10.47 -3.29
N ASP A 27 8.62 10.35 -3.99
CA ASP A 27 8.04 11.43 -4.76
C ASP A 27 7.31 12.40 -3.81
N PRO A 28 7.33 13.71 -4.11
CA PRO A 28 6.50 14.66 -3.40
C PRO A 28 5.02 14.33 -3.62
N PRO A 29 4.15 14.62 -2.64
CA PRO A 29 2.73 14.36 -2.79
C PRO A 29 2.12 15.19 -3.93
N HIS A 30 1.16 14.60 -4.64
CA HIS A 30 0.45 15.27 -5.74
C HIS A 30 -0.51 16.36 -5.24
N VAL A 31 -0.96 16.26 -4.00
CA VAL A 31 -1.82 17.22 -3.31
C VAL A 31 -1.09 17.88 -2.14
N PRO A 32 -1.58 19.05 -1.67
CA PRO A 32 -1.02 19.69 -0.50
C PRO A 32 -0.98 18.77 0.71
N ASP A 33 0.22 18.63 1.24
CA ASP A 33 0.48 17.98 2.51
C ASP A 33 0.06 18.91 3.65
N ILE A 34 -0.95 18.49 4.40
CA ILE A 34 -1.48 19.22 5.56
C ILE A 34 -0.88 18.74 6.88
N GLN A 35 0.02 17.75 6.84
CA GLN A 35 0.73 17.29 8.03
C GLN A 35 1.76 18.34 8.47
N PRO A 36 1.79 18.74 9.75
CA PRO A 36 2.88 19.55 10.28
C PRO A 36 4.19 18.75 10.33
N HIS A 37 5.26 19.34 9.79
CA HIS A 37 6.61 18.77 9.75
C HIS A 37 7.61 19.63 10.54
N PRO A 38 7.68 19.48 11.87
CA PRO A 38 8.62 20.24 12.69
C PRO A 38 10.07 19.81 12.47
N ASP A 39 10.32 18.57 12.06
CA ASP A 39 11.65 18.07 11.71
C ASP A 39 11.88 18.16 10.19
N PRO A 40 12.81 19.02 9.71
CA PRO A 40 13.11 19.13 8.28
C PRO A 40 13.81 17.89 7.69
N GLN A 41 14.35 16.99 8.53
CA GLN A 41 14.98 15.75 8.10
C GLN A 41 14.01 14.56 8.02
N GLU A 42 12.75 14.77 8.41
CA GLU A 42 11.74 13.73 8.35
C GLU A 42 11.53 13.26 6.90
N LYS A 43 11.61 11.93 6.71
CA LYS A 43 11.28 11.32 5.43
C LYS A 43 9.78 11.41 5.22
N ARG A 44 9.39 12.10 4.15
CA ARG A 44 8.01 12.25 3.70
C ARG A 44 7.92 12.14 2.19
N GLY A 45 6.80 11.64 1.72
CA GLY A 45 6.55 11.43 0.29
C GLY A 45 5.79 10.14 0.02
N THR A 46 5.59 9.85 -1.25
CA THR A 46 4.92 8.64 -1.73
C THR A 46 5.80 7.88 -2.71
N ILE A 47 5.53 6.59 -2.88
CA ILE A 47 6.12 5.80 -3.96
C ILE A 47 5.15 4.71 -4.37
N VAL A 48 4.94 4.56 -5.67
CA VAL A 48 4.15 3.46 -6.24
C VAL A 48 5.10 2.38 -6.75
N LEU A 49 4.89 1.16 -6.25
CA LEU A 49 5.76 0.02 -6.49
C LEU A 49 4.97 -1.10 -7.15
N PRO A 50 5.50 -1.67 -8.25
CA PRO A 50 4.81 -2.77 -8.90
C PRO A 50 4.91 -4.06 -8.08
N LEU A 51 3.93 -4.94 -8.18
CA LEU A 51 3.96 -6.27 -7.53
C LEU A 51 4.01 -7.44 -8.53
N LEU A 52 3.66 -7.20 -9.79
CA LEU A 52 3.66 -8.25 -10.82
C LEU A 52 4.87 -8.14 -11.75
N LYS A 53 5.17 -6.93 -12.22
CA LYS A 53 6.12 -6.71 -13.31
C LYS A 53 7.13 -5.61 -12.95
N GLN A 54 8.38 -5.82 -13.33
CA GLN A 54 9.37 -4.75 -13.27
C GLN A 54 8.93 -3.53 -14.10
N ASN A 55 9.24 -2.34 -13.62
CA ASN A 55 8.98 -1.09 -14.34
C ASN A 55 10.29 -0.31 -14.58
N ALA A 56 10.19 0.85 -15.22
CA ALA A 56 11.37 1.67 -15.55
C ALA A 56 12.19 2.09 -14.31
N VAL A 57 11.56 2.18 -13.14
CA VAL A 57 12.19 2.63 -11.88
C VAL A 57 12.67 1.46 -11.03
N MET A 58 11.87 0.39 -10.96
CA MET A 58 12.08 -0.80 -10.15
C MET A 58 12.22 -2.02 -11.06
N ASN A 59 13.46 -2.29 -11.43
CA ASN A 59 13.89 -3.43 -12.23
C ASN A 59 15.24 -3.97 -11.74
N SER A 60 15.68 -5.11 -12.26
CA SER A 60 16.90 -5.82 -11.83
C SER A 60 18.21 -5.03 -11.98
N SER A 61 18.22 -3.98 -12.82
CA SER A 61 19.37 -3.09 -12.99
C SER A 61 19.32 -1.84 -12.11
N SER A 62 18.21 -1.60 -11.40
CA SER A 62 18.04 -0.45 -10.52
C SER A 62 18.92 -0.57 -9.27
N LEU A 63 19.53 0.54 -8.86
CA LEU A 63 20.30 0.63 -7.59
C LEU A 63 19.42 0.33 -6.37
N HIS A 64 18.10 0.47 -6.50
CA HIS A 64 17.13 0.23 -5.44
C HIS A 64 16.62 -1.22 -5.42
N TRP A 65 16.99 -2.04 -6.40
CA TRP A 65 16.41 -3.37 -6.62
C TRP A 65 16.58 -4.29 -5.41
N GLN A 66 17.76 -4.33 -4.80
CA GLN A 66 18.00 -5.17 -3.63
C GLN A 66 17.12 -4.74 -2.44
N ALA A 67 17.08 -3.44 -2.14
CA ALA A 67 16.28 -2.90 -1.04
C ALA A 67 14.79 -3.17 -1.26
N PHE A 68 14.32 -2.99 -2.50
CA PHE A 68 12.96 -3.31 -2.91
C PHE A 68 12.61 -4.78 -2.69
N ASN A 69 13.46 -5.72 -3.11
CA ASN A 69 13.19 -7.14 -2.94
C ASN A 69 13.17 -7.57 -1.46
N THR A 70 14.11 -7.08 -0.65
CA THR A 70 14.12 -7.32 0.80
C THR A 70 12.89 -6.73 1.48
N PHE A 71 12.46 -5.55 1.03
CA PHE A 71 11.24 -4.93 1.52
C PHE A 71 10.00 -5.76 1.17
N LEU A 72 9.88 -6.21 -0.08
CA LEU A 72 8.77 -7.06 -0.52
C LEU A 72 8.67 -8.38 0.25
N ASP A 73 9.81 -9.03 0.54
CA ASP A 73 9.83 -10.24 1.37
C ASP A 73 9.21 -10.02 2.74
N THR A 74 9.48 -8.86 3.34
CA THR A 74 8.92 -8.52 4.64
C THR A 74 7.47 -8.06 4.55
N LEU A 75 7.17 -7.25 3.53
CA LEU A 75 5.82 -6.75 3.26
C LEU A 75 4.84 -7.87 2.91
N ALA A 76 5.32 -9.03 2.48
CA ALA A 76 4.50 -10.22 2.24
C ALA A 76 3.59 -10.59 3.43
N ILE A 77 4.01 -10.30 4.66
CA ILE A 77 3.18 -10.52 5.85
C ILE A 77 1.95 -9.60 5.84
N ALA A 78 2.15 -8.31 5.57
CA ALA A 78 1.07 -7.32 5.47
C ALA A 78 0.18 -7.60 4.25
N TRP A 79 0.79 -7.87 3.10
CA TRP A 79 0.08 -8.23 1.87
C TRP A 79 -0.82 -9.45 2.12
N SER A 80 -0.32 -10.53 2.74
CA SER A 80 -1.14 -11.71 3.04
C SER A 80 -2.37 -11.38 3.88
N GLY A 81 -2.21 -10.50 4.89
CA GLY A 81 -3.32 -10.03 5.71
C GLY A 81 -4.36 -9.23 4.91
N ALA A 82 -3.90 -8.30 4.05
CA ALA A 82 -4.76 -7.53 3.17
C ALA A 82 -5.51 -8.42 2.16
N ALA A 83 -4.83 -9.43 1.61
CA ALA A 83 -5.42 -10.37 0.66
C ALA A 83 -6.48 -11.27 1.32
N LEU A 84 -6.22 -11.78 2.53
CA LEU A 84 -7.19 -12.55 3.30
C LEU A 84 -8.42 -11.70 3.66
N PHE A 85 -8.21 -10.45 4.09
CA PHE A 85 -9.31 -9.55 4.39
C PHE A 85 -10.18 -9.30 3.16
N LEU A 86 -9.55 -9.10 2.00
CA LEU A 86 -10.24 -8.97 0.73
C LEU A 86 -10.99 -10.24 0.32
N GLU A 87 -10.40 -11.42 0.50
CA GLU A 87 -11.07 -12.71 0.20
C GLU A 87 -12.36 -12.88 1.01
N VAL A 88 -12.33 -12.49 2.29
CA VAL A 88 -13.51 -12.58 3.18
C VAL A 88 -14.54 -11.50 2.84
N SER A 89 -14.11 -10.27 2.57
CA SER A 89 -15.02 -9.13 2.37
C SER A 89 -15.55 -8.99 0.95
N MET A 90 -14.79 -9.43 -0.06
CA MET A 90 -15.06 -9.21 -1.49
C MET A 90 -14.61 -10.42 -2.33
N LYS A 91 -15.16 -11.60 -2.00
CA LYS A 91 -14.74 -12.90 -2.56
C LYS A 91 -14.67 -12.94 -4.09
N ASP A 92 -15.65 -12.36 -4.78
CA ASP A 92 -15.69 -12.36 -6.25
C ASP A 92 -14.59 -11.50 -6.87
N ASP A 93 -14.36 -10.31 -6.32
CA ASP A 93 -13.29 -9.42 -6.75
C ASP A 93 -11.92 -10.03 -6.46
N PHE A 94 -11.74 -10.65 -5.29
CA PHE A 94 -10.52 -11.37 -4.94
C PHE A 94 -10.20 -12.50 -5.95
N ARG A 95 -11.21 -13.31 -6.29
CA ARG A 95 -11.05 -14.40 -7.27
C ARG A 95 -10.67 -13.87 -8.65
N LYS A 96 -11.43 -12.89 -9.17
CA LYS A 96 -11.16 -12.29 -10.48
C LYS A 96 -9.78 -11.64 -10.53
N ALA A 97 -9.42 -10.88 -9.50
CA ALA A 97 -8.11 -10.27 -9.38
C ALA A 97 -6.98 -11.29 -9.42
N THR A 98 -7.13 -12.39 -8.68
CA THR A 98 -6.16 -13.49 -8.67
C THR A 98 -6.00 -14.12 -10.05
N GLU A 99 -7.11 -14.35 -10.77
CA GLU A 99 -7.08 -14.88 -12.14
C GLU A 99 -6.35 -13.93 -13.10
N ILE A 100 -6.67 -12.64 -13.07
CA ILE A 100 -6.05 -11.62 -13.92
C ILE A 100 -4.55 -11.52 -13.64
N CYS A 101 -4.15 -11.40 -12.38
CA CYS A 101 -2.74 -11.29 -12.01
C CYS A 101 -1.95 -12.55 -12.37
N ARG A 102 -2.54 -13.75 -12.20
CA ARG A 102 -1.94 -15.00 -12.65
C ARG A 102 -1.76 -15.01 -14.17
N ALA A 103 -2.76 -14.58 -14.93
CA ALA A 103 -2.68 -14.50 -16.39
C ALA A 103 -1.58 -13.51 -16.83
N LYS A 104 -1.52 -12.32 -16.23
CA LYS A 104 -0.47 -11.31 -16.50
C LYS A 104 0.93 -11.87 -16.25
N ARG A 105 1.14 -12.59 -15.15
CA ARG A 105 2.43 -13.23 -14.84
C ARG A 105 2.83 -14.30 -15.85
N LEU A 106 1.88 -15.12 -16.31
CA LEU A 106 2.14 -16.17 -17.30
C LEU A 106 2.48 -15.57 -18.69
N ALA A 107 1.82 -14.47 -19.06
CA ALA A 107 2.05 -13.80 -20.34
C ALA A 107 3.44 -13.16 -20.45
N ASP A 108 4.00 -12.65 -19.36
CA ASP A 108 5.27 -11.91 -19.36
C ASP A 108 6.54 -12.80 -19.28
N GLY A 109 6.38 -14.12 -19.16
CA GLY A 109 7.47 -15.08 -19.13
C GLY A 109 8.30 -15.09 -17.82
N PRO A 110 9.20 -16.07 -17.64
CA PRO A 110 9.86 -16.34 -16.35
C PRO A 110 10.87 -15.27 -15.88
N TYR A 111 11.24 -14.30 -16.72
CA TYR A 111 12.35 -13.36 -16.45
C TYR A 111 11.94 -11.89 -16.20
N GLN A 112 10.69 -11.51 -16.41
CA GLN A 112 10.23 -10.12 -16.19
C GLN A 112 9.37 -9.93 -14.94
N GLY A 113 8.95 -11.02 -14.30
CA GLY A 113 8.11 -10.98 -13.11
C GLY A 113 8.88 -10.58 -11.85
N ILE A 114 8.20 -9.90 -10.94
CA ILE A 114 8.60 -9.89 -9.53
C ILE A 114 8.25 -11.29 -9.01
N ALA A 115 9.25 -12.01 -8.49
CA ALA A 115 9.08 -13.42 -8.09
C ALA A 115 7.83 -13.62 -7.21
N PRO A 116 7.10 -14.74 -7.34
CA PRO A 116 5.97 -15.04 -6.48
C PRO A 116 6.48 -15.21 -5.04
N ARG A 117 6.37 -14.15 -4.24
CA ARG A 117 6.76 -14.15 -2.81
C ARG A 117 5.63 -14.64 -1.91
N ILE A 118 4.41 -14.76 -2.44
CA ILE A 118 3.22 -15.17 -1.69
C ILE A 118 2.23 -15.94 -2.57
N ALA A 119 1.36 -16.72 -1.93
CA ALA A 119 0.31 -17.48 -2.60
C ALA A 119 -0.87 -16.63 -3.09
N SER A 120 -1.08 -15.44 -2.52
CA SER A 120 -2.20 -14.55 -2.87
C SER A 120 -1.79 -13.48 -3.88
N ASP A 121 -2.00 -13.77 -5.15
CA ASP A 121 -1.61 -12.92 -6.27
C ASP A 121 -2.65 -11.85 -6.64
N CYS A 122 -3.50 -11.40 -5.72
CA CYS A 122 -4.62 -10.52 -6.10
C CYS A 122 -4.24 -9.05 -6.35
N PHE A 123 -3.07 -8.56 -5.92
CA PHE A 123 -2.68 -7.16 -6.09
C PHE A 123 -1.68 -6.96 -7.25
N GLU A 124 -1.85 -5.88 -8.00
CA GLU A 124 -1.00 -5.55 -9.14
C GLU A 124 0.13 -4.56 -8.78
N SER A 125 -0.17 -3.64 -7.87
CA SER A 125 0.76 -2.64 -7.35
C SER A 125 0.44 -2.30 -5.89
N PHE A 126 1.35 -1.59 -5.24
CA PHE A 126 1.03 -0.90 -4.01
C PHE A 126 1.64 0.50 -3.97
N ARG A 127 1.04 1.39 -3.19
CA ARG A 127 1.59 2.70 -2.85
C ARG A 127 2.02 2.71 -1.39
N LEU A 128 3.22 3.21 -1.13
CA LEU A 128 3.69 3.52 0.22
C LEU A 128 3.70 5.03 0.39
N SER A 129 3.02 5.53 1.40
CA SER A 129 3.04 6.93 1.82
C SER A 129 3.68 7.04 3.19
N ALA A 130 4.68 7.92 3.33
CA ALA A 130 5.43 8.09 4.56
C ALA A 130 5.17 9.48 5.16
N ASN A 131 4.73 9.52 6.41
CA ASN A 131 4.50 10.73 7.20
C ASN A 131 3.73 11.80 6.43
N LEU A 132 2.60 11.45 5.83
CA LEU A 132 1.80 12.40 5.07
C LEU A 132 0.35 12.39 5.52
N SER A 133 -0.25 13.57 5.47
CA SER A 133 -1.68 13.77 5.60
C SER A 133 -2.18 14.67 4.49
N TYR A 134 -3.32 14.35 3.90
CA TYR A 134 -3.81 15.07 2.73
C TYR A 134 -5.23 15.57 2.90
N ASP A 135 -5.53 16.63 2.16
CA ASP A 135 -6.91 16.97 1.80
C ASP A 135 -7.50 15.91 0.84
N LEU A 136 -8.79 16.03 0.51
CA LEU A 136 -9.56 15.06 -0.25
C LEU A 136 -9.02 14.82 -1.68
N GLU A 137 -8.51 13.61 -1.93
CA GLU A 137 -8.01 13.16 -3.24
C GLU A 137 -8.53 11.76 -3.61
N PHE A 138 -8.59 11.47 -4.91
CA PHE A 138 -8.76 10.09 -5.38
C PHE A 138 -7.49 9.28 -5.13
N LEU A 139 -7.67 8.01 -4.74
CA LEU A 139 -6.56 7.08 -4.60
C LEU A 139 -6.12 6.62 -5.99
N THR A 140 -4.88 6.92 -6.35
CA THR A 140 -4.31 6.68 -7.68
C THR A 140 -3.14 5.70 -7.63
N THR A 141 -2.97 4.95 -8.71
CA THR A 141 -1.84 4.05 -8.95
C THR A 141 -1.46 4.07 -10.44
N SER A 142 -0.48 3.26 -10.84
CA SER A 142 0.05 3.21 -12.22
C SER A 142 -0.85 2.48 -13.23
N HIS A 143 -2.02 2.00 -12.81
CA HIS A 143 -3.00 1.31 -13.64
C HIS A 143 -4.42 1.62 -13.15
N PRO A 144 -5.45 1.44 -13.99
CA PRO A 144 -6.83 1.48 -13.50
C PRO A 144 -7.02 0.45 -12.37
N SER A 145 -7.62 0.89 -11.28
CA SER A 145 -7.99 0.06 -10.16
C SER A 145 -9.23 0.68 -9.53
N ARG A 146 -10.25 -0.14 -9.22
CA ARG A 146 -11.46 0.32 -8.52
C ARG A 146 -11.43 0.05 -7.03
N THR A 147 -10.50 -0.80 -6.58
CA THR A 147 -10.49 -1.34 -5.23
C THR A 147 -9.08 -1.28 -4.67
N VAL A 148 -8.96 -0.76 -3.45
CA VAL A 148 -7.70 -0.65 -2.73
C VAL A 148 -7.87 -1.14 -1.29
N SER A 149 -6.90 -1.92 -0.81
CA SER A 149 -6.79 -2.30 0.58
C SER A 149 -5.73 -1.44 1.25
N ILE A 150 -6.10 -0.69 2.28
CA ILE A 150 -5.24 0.26 2.99
C ILE A 150 -4.87 -0.33 4.34
N MET A 151 -3.57 -0.33 4.64
CA MET A 151 -3.02 -0.67 5.94
C MET A 151 -2.14 0.46 6.46
N THR A 152 -2.13 0.67 7.77
CA THR A 152 -1.27 1.68 8.40
C THR A 152 -0.30 1.07 9.41
N PHE A 153 0.91 1.61 9.48
CA PHE A 153 1.99 1.18 10.37
C PHE A 153 2.62 2.40 11.05
N GLY A 154 3.30 2.17 12.18
CA GLY A 154 4.04 3.20 12.90
C GLY A 154 3.50 3.49 14.29
N TYR A 155 4.06 4.52 14.91
CA TYR A 155 3.70 4.95 16.25
C TYR A 155 3.05 6.33 16.17
N PHE A 156 1.74 6.37 16.02
CA PHE A 156 1.00 7.61 15.82
C PHE A 156 -0.35 7.65 16.55
N THR A 157 -0.86 8.86 16.72
CA THR A 157 -2.23 9.17 17.17
C THR A 157 -2.89 10.17 16.21
N GLY A 158 -4.15 9.97 15.86
CA GLY A 158 -4.82 10.70 14.76
C GLY A 158 -4.60 9.99 13.42
N GLY A 159 -4.63 10.73 12.31
CA GLY A 159 -4.40 10.10 11.00
C GLY A 159 -5.61 9.34 10.46
N ASP A 160 -6.78 9.72 10.97
CA ASP A 160 -8.07 9.10 10.62
C ASP A 160 -8.39 9.38 9.16
N LEU A 161 -9.00 8.39 8.52
CA LEU A 161 -9.33 8.46 7.10
C LEU A 161 -10.66 9.21 6.94
N ASP A 162 -10.64 10.31 6.22
CA ASP A 162 -11.83 11.10 5.93
C ASP A 162 -12.56 10.54 4.71
N LEU A 163 -13.84 10.21 4.90
CA LEU A 163 -14.74 9.63 3.92
C LEU A 163 -15.95 10.55 3.72
N PRO A 164 -15.80 11.65 2.97
CA PRO A 164 -16.86 12.65 2.77
C PRO A 164 -18.13 12.07 2.15
N MET A 165 -18.03 11.04 1.30
CA MET A 165 -19.20 10.38 0.70
C MET A 165 -20.09 9.66 1.71
N LEU A 166 -19.54 9.29 2.87
CA LEU A 166 -20.27 8.71 3.99
C LEU A 166 -20.53 9.73 5.10
N ASN A 167 -20.01 10.96 4.98
CA ASN A 167 -19.96 11.96 6.04
C ASN A 167 -19.39 11.37 7.34
N GLN A 168 -18.30 10.62 7.23
CA GLN A 168 -17.69 9.86 8.33
C GLN A 168 -16.17 9.93 8.28
N THR A 169 -15.56 9.83 9.46
CA THR A 169 -14.13 9.57 9.63
C THR A 169 -13.93 8.15 10.15
N LEU A 170 -13.09 7.37 9.49
CA LEU A 170 -12.71 6.03 9.95
C LEU A 170 -11.44 6.11 10.79
N PRO A 171 -11.48 5.66 12.07
CA PRO A 171 -10.29 5.60 12.90
C PRO A 171 -9.25 4.67 12.30
N MET A 172 -8.08 5.20 11.96
CA MET A 172 -6.96 4.40 11.46
C MET A 172 -6.04 4.06 12.61
N ARG A 173 -5.74 2.77 12.81
CA ARG A 173 -4.83 2.32 13.85
C ARG A 173 -3.68 1.52 13.24
N PRO A 174 -2.49 1.53 13.87
CA PRO A 174 -1.42 0.65 13.42
C PRO A 174 -1.90 -0.82 13.34
N GLY A 175 -1.62 -1.46 12.21
CA GLY A 175 -2.01 -2.84 11.90
C GLY A 175 -3.45 -3.04 11.42
N THR A 176 -4.30 -2.02 11.36
CA THR A 176 -5.66 -2.17 10.80
C THR A 176 -5.64 -2.16 9.29
N SER A 177 -6.53 -2.95 8.68
CA SER A 177 -6.80 -2.96 7.24
C SER A 177 -8.20 -2.42 6.98
N THR A 178 -8.36 -1.61 5.93
CA THR A 178 -9.67 -1.21 5.40
C THR A 178 -9.68 -1.37 3.88
N ILE A 179 -10.85 -1.57 3.28
CA ILE A 179 -11.01 -1.66 1.83
C ILE A 179 -11.87 -0.51 1.36
N LEU A 180 -11.43 0.17 0.31
CA LEU A 180 -12.13 1.30 -0.27
C LEU A 180 -12.28 1.17 -1.78
N CYS A 181 -13.29 1.87 -2.29
CA CYS A 181 -13.43 2.15 -3.71
C CYS A 181 -12.60 3.39 -4.07
N THR A 182 -11.69 3.25 -5.05
CA THR A 182 -10.79 4.34 -5.50
C THR A 182 -11.53 5.46 -6.24
N ALA A 183 -12.78 5.22 -6.66
CA ALA A 183 -13.65 6.23 -7.27
C ALA A 183 -14.17 7.26 -6.26
N PHE A 184 -13.84 7.11 -4.99
CA PHE A 184 -14.19 8.06 -3.94
C PHE A 184 -12.97 8.87 -3.51
N LYS A 185 -13.19 10.16 -3.28
CA LYS A 185 -12.15 11.01 -2.68
C LYS A 185 -12.01 10.67 -1.21
N THR A 186 -10.77 10.50 -0.77
CA THR A 186 -10.39 10.27 0.61
C THR A 186 -9.34 11.29 1.03
N GLY A 187 -9.40 11.73 2.27
CA GLY A 187 -8.34 12.51 2.90
C GLY A 187 -7.86 11.81 4.17
N SER A 188 -6.92 12.42 4.87
CA SER A 188 -6.61 12.00 6.23
C SER A 188 -6.47 13.21 7.14
N THR A 189 -6.85 13.03 8.40
CA THR A 189 -6.64 14.07 9.42
C THR A 189 -5.16 14.11 9.83
N PRO A 190 -4.62 15.28 10.23
CA PRO A 190 -3.26 15.34 10.78
C PRO A 190 -3.07 14.40 11.97
N PHE A 191 -1.84 13.94 12.17
CA PHE A 191 -1.47 13.04 13.25
C PHE A 191 -0.23 13.54 14.02
N VAL A 192 0.00 12.93 15.18
CA VAL A 192 1.23 13.07 15.96
C VAL A 192 1.97 11.74 15.94
N GLY A 193 3.27 11.79 15.68
CA GLY A 193 4.14 10.62 15.61
C GLY A 193 4.51 10.24 14.18
N GLU A 194 4.91 8.98 13.99
CA GLU A 194 5.39 8.46 12.71
C GLU A 194 4.35 7.51 12.13
N ARG A 195 3.92 7.77 10.89
CA ARG A 195 2.84 7.05 10.22
C ARG A 195 3.23 6.65 8.81
N TYR A 196 3.06 5.38 8.50
CA TYR A 196 3.22 4.84 7.15
C TYR A 196 1.90 4.24 6.70
N GLN A 197 1.49 4.53 5.48
CA GLN A 197 0.30 3.98 4.86
C GLN A 197 0.72 3.14 3.66
N VAL A 198 0.26 1.89 3.61
CA VAL A 198 0.45 0.97 2.49
C VAL A 198 -0.90 0.72 1.86
N GLU A 199 -0.99 0.93 0.56
CA GLU A 199 -2.22 0.81 -0.21
C GLU A 199 -2.03 -0.22 -1.31
N PHE A 200 -2.69 -1.36 -1.21
CA PHE A 200 -2.61 -2.45 -2.17
C PHE A 200 -3.74 -2.34 -3.19
N PHE A 201 -3.40 -2.17 -4.47
CA PHE A 201 -4.37 -1.95 -5.54
C PHE A 201 -4.64 -3.24 -6.31
N LEU A 202 -5.93 -3.54 -6.52
CA LEU A 202 -6.35 -4.62 -7.41
C LEU A 202 -6.09 -4.27 -8.88
N PRO A 203 -5.86 -5.27 -9.75
CA PRO A 203 -5.88 -5.03 -11.19
C PRO A 203 -7.25 -4.49 -11.64
N ASP A 204 -7.31 -4.01 -12.88
CA ASP A 204 -8.58 -3.63 -13.48
C ASP A 204 -9.50 -4.86 -13.61
N LEU A 205 -10.58 -4.89 -12.83
CA LEU A 205 -11.55 -5.99 -12.83
C LEU A 205 -12.56 -5.89 -13.99
N THR A 206 -12.50 -4.84 -14.80
CA THR A 206 -13.38 -4.67 -15.96
C THR A 206 -12.84 -5.38 -17.20
N THR A 207 -11.57 -5.80 -17.21
CA THR A 207 -10.92 -6.49 -18.33
C THR A 207 -11.23 -7.99 -18.38
N SER A 208 -12.41 -8.42 -17.92
CA SER A 208 -12.85 -9.83 -18.00
C SER A 208 -13.91 -9.95 -19.10
N ASP A 209 -13.50 -10.50 -20.25
CA ASP A 209 -14.39 -10.97 -21.32
C ASP A 209 -15.38 -12.04 -20.83
#